data_AF-A0A4S3PKH5-F1
#
_entry.id   AF-A0A4S3PKH5-F1
#
_cell.length_a   1.000
_cell.length_b   1.000
_cell.length_c   1.000
_cell.angle_alpha   90.00
_cell.angle_beta   90.00
_cell.angle_gamma   90.00
#
_symmetry.space_group_name_H-M   'P 1'
#
loop_
_entity.id
_entity.type
_entity.pdbx_description
1 polymer ?
#
loop_
_entity_poly.entity_id
_entity_poly.type
_entity_poly.pdbx_seq_one_letter_code
_entity_poly.pdbx_strand_id
1 'polypeptide(L)'
;MKKDIFTLLGGFLTALLFFFGTIGISFDWFNEQSINALVLVLSAFAALVVNVYAVWKNTYTTKKSKQFKENALKAQRLMKK
;
A
#
# COMPACT_ATOMS: atom_id res chain seq x y z
N MET A 1 13.64 15.89 -2.02
CA MET A 1 14.75 14.96 -1.67
C MET A 1 14.40 13.49 -1.87
N LYS A 2 13.53 12.86 -1.06
CA LYS A 2 13.26 11.41 -1.21
C LYS A 2 12.70 11.02 -2.58
N LYS A 3 11.74 11.79 -3.11
CA LYS A 3 11.13 11.56 -4.43
C LYS A 3 12.14 11.66 -5.57
N ASP A 4 13.03 12.66 -5.49
CA ASP A 4 14.03 12.92 -6.53
C ASP A 4 15.04 11.78 -6.65
N ILE A 5 15.39 11.15 -5.52
CA ILE A 5 16.28 9.98 -5.48
C ILE A 5 15.64 8.79 -6.21
N PHE A 6 14.34 8.52 -6.01
CA PHE A 6 13.65 7.44 -6.71
C PHE A 6 13.57 7.71 -8.22
N THR A 7 13.35 8.95 -8.63
CA THR A 7 13.37 9.34 -10.04
C THR A 7 14.76 9.17 -10.65
N LEU A 8 15.82 9.62 -9.95
CA LEU A 8 17.20 9.48 -10.42
C LEU A 8 17.60 8.01 -10.53
N LEU A 9 17.24 7.20 -9.53
CA LEU A 9 17.54 5.77 -9.51
C LEU A 9 16.79 5.04 -10.63
N GLY A 10 15.52 5.38 -10.88
CA GLY A 10 14.75 4.85 -12.00
C GLY A 10 15.39 5.18 -13.35
N GLY A 11 15.78 6.44 -13.57
CA GLY A 11 16.48 6.85 -14.79
C GLY A 11 17.81 6.13 -14.99
N PHE A 12 18.59 5.97 -13.92
CA PHE A 12 19.86 5.23 -13.94
C PHE A 12 19.66 3.75 -14.27
N LEU A 13 18.69 3.07 -13.66
CA LEU A 13 18.39 1.66 -13.93
C LEU A 13 17.91 1.44 -15.37
N THR A 14 17.11 2.37 -15.92
CA THR A 14 16.71 2.34 -17.33
C THR A 14 17.92 2.47 -18.25
N ALA A 15 18.84 3.40 -17.97
CA ALA A 15 20.08 3.54 -18.75
C ALA A 15 20.96 2.30 -18.69
N LEU A 16 21.08 1.66 -17.53
CA LEU A 16 21.78 0.38 -17.37
C LEU A 16 21.14 -0.73 -18.20
N LEU A 17 19.82 -0.84 -18.19
CA LEU A 17 19.10 -1.83 -19.00
C LEU A 17 19.39 -1.64 -20.49
N PHE A 18 19.35 -0.40 -20.99
CA PHE A 18 19.72 -0.09 -22.37
C PHE A 18 21.18 -0.47 -22.67
N PHE A 19 22.11 -0.11 -21.78
CA PHE A 19 23.52 -0.46 -21.94
C PHE A 19 23.73 -1.98 -22.06
N PHE A 20 23.08 -2.77 -21.19
CA PHE A 20 23.13 -4.23 -21.26
C PHE A 20 22.62 -4.75 -22.61
N GLY A 21 21.53 -4.18 -23.13
CA GLY A 21 21.05 -4.48 -24.48
C GLY A 21 22.09 -4.19 -25.57
N THR A 22 22.84 -3.08 -25.47
CA THR A 22 23.86 -2.73 -26.47
C THR A 22 25.07 -3.68 -26.47
N ILE A 23 25.42 -4.27 -25.33
CA ILE A 23 26.52 -5.24 -25.23
C ILE A 23 26.06 -6.71 -25.40
N GLY A 24 24.81 -6.92 -25.80
CA GLY A 24 24.26 -8.25 -26.10
C GLY A 24 23.76 -9.03 -24.88
N ILE A 25 23.60 -8.39 -23.72
CA ILE A 25 22.97 -9.00 -22.55
C ILE A 25 21.46 -8.76 -22.62
N SER A 26 20.69 -9.83 -22.81
CA SER A 26 19.23 -9.82 -22.80
C SER A 26 18.66 -10.44 -21.54
N PHE A 27 17.50 -9.95 -21.12
CA PHE A 27 16.77 -10.45 -19.95
C PHE A 27 15.39 -10.92 -20.38
N ASP A 28 15.21 -12.24 -20.53
CA ASP A 28 13.93 -12.82 -20.98
C ASP A 28 12.78 -12.51 -20.02
N TRP A 29 13.09 -12.31 -18.74
CA TRP A 29 12.13 -11.94 -17.71
C TRP A 29 11.75 -10.46 -17.74
N PHE A 30 12.45 -9.58 -18.47
CA PHE A 30 12.11 -8.16 -18.57
C PHE A 30 11.32 -7.90 -19.86
N ASN A 31 10.05 -8.30 -19.85
CA ASN A 31 9.15 -8.20 -20.99
C ASN A 31 7.77 -7.65 -20.54
N GLU A 32 6.89 -7.34 -21.49
CA GLU A 32 5.59 -6.75 -21.18
C GLU A 32 4.73 -7.64 -20.26
N GLN A 33 4.78 -8.96 -20.44
CA GLN A 33 3.96 -9.89 -19.66
C GLN A 33 4.38 -9.89 -18.19
N SER A 34 5.68 -9.93 -17.91
CA SER A 34 6.21 -9.92 -16.54
C SER A 34 6.02 -8.55 -15.87
N ILE A 35 6.18 -7.45 -16.61
CA ILE A 35 5.90 -6.09 -16.12
C ILE A 35 4.42 -5.98 -15.73
N ASN A 36 3.51 -6.43 -16.59
CA ASN A 36 2.07 -6.40 -16.31
C ASN A 36 1.71 -7.27 -15.10
N ALA A 37 2.29 -8.47 -15.00
CA ALA A 37 2.10 -9.35 -13.84
C ALA A 37 2.59 -8.69 -12.54
N LEU A 38 3.76 -8.04 -12.56
CA LEU A 38 4.29 -7.32 -11.40
C LEU A 38 3.37 -6.17 -10.97
N VAL A 39 2.89 -5.37 -11.93
CA VAL A 39 1.95 -4.27 -11.65
C VAL A 39 0.65 -4.80 -11.03
N LEU A 40 0.14 -5.94 -11.51
CA LEU A 40 -1.05 -6.58 -10.96
C LEU A 40 -0.84 -7.01 -9.51
N VAL A 41 0.29 -7.67 -9.21
CA VAL A 41 0.64 -8.11 -7.83
C VAL A 41 0.75 -6.91 -6.90
N LEU A 42 1.44 -5.84 -7.31
CA LEU A 42 1.59 -4.62 -6.51
C LEU A 42 0.24 -3.93 -6.25
N SER A 43 -0.63 -3.90 -7.25
CA SER A 43 -1.97 -3.33 -7.14
C SER A 43 -2.85 -4.13 -6.17
N ALA A 44 -2.86 -5.46 -6.31
CA ALA A 44 -3.57 -6.35 -5.41
C ALA A 44 -3.04 -6.26 -3.97
N PHE A 45 -1.72 -6.16 -3.82
CA PHE A 45 -1.09 -5.98 -2.51
C PHE A 45 -1.47 -4.65 -1.86
N ALA A 46 -1.47 -3.54 -2.61
CA ALA A 46 -1.94 -2.25 -2.10
C ALA A 46 -3.41 -2.33 -1.65
N ALA A 47 -4.28 -2.96 -2.44
CA ALA A 47 -5.66 -3.19 -2.07
C ALA A 47 -5.80 -4.04 -0.79
N LEU A 48 -4.98 -5.07 -0.64
CA LEU A 48 -4.94 -5.90 0.57
C LEU A 48 -4.55 -5.07 1.80
N VAL A 49 -3.47 -4.29 1.72
CA VAL A 49 -3.00 -3.44 2.83
C VAL A 49 -4.09 -2.45 3.26
N VAL A 50 -4.76 -1.81 2.30
CA VAL A 50 -5.87 -0.88 2.58
C VAL A 50 -7.02 -1.59 3.30
N ASN A 51 -7.41 -2.78 2.82
CA ASN A 51 -8.50 -3.54 3.44
C ASN A 51 -8.15 -4.02 4.85
N VAL A 52 -6.93 -4.54 5.06
CA VAL A 52 -6.45 -4.95 6.39
C VAL A 52 -6.46 -3.75 7.33
N TYR A 53 -5.96 -2.59 6.88
CA TYR A 53 -5.99 -1.36 7.67
C TYR A 53 -7.42 -0.91 8.00
N ALA A 54 -8.34 -1.00 7.05
CA ALA A 54 -9.75 -0.66 7.26
C ALA A 54 -10.41 -1.59 8.30
N VAL A 55 -10.18 -2.90 8.21
CA VAL A 55 -10.70 -3.89 9.18
C VAL A 55 -10.13 -3.64 10.57
N TRP A 56 -8.82 -3.38 10.68
CA TRP A 56 -8.17 -3.04 11.94
C TRP A 56 -8.81 -1.78 12.56
N LYS A 57 -8.93 -0.71 11.79
CA LYS A 57 -9.55 0.54 12.26
C LYS A 57 -11.01 0.31 12.68
N ASN A 58 -11.80 -0.42 11.90
CA ASN A 58 -13.20 -0.71 12.23
C ASN A 58 -13.34 -1.57 13.48
N THR A 59 -12.39 -2.48 13.72
CA THR A 59 -12.42 -3.37 14.89
C THR A 59 -12.00 -2.65 16.16
N TYR A 60 -10.96 -1.82 16.12
CA TYR A 60 -10.35 -1.24 17.32
C TYR A 60 -10.79 0.20 17.60
N THR A 61 -11.00 1.03 16.58
CA THR A 61 -11.45 2.41 16.75
C THR A 61 -12.95 2.48 17.08
N THR A 62 -13.77 1.63 16.46
CA THR A 62 -15.23 1.60 16.74
C THR A 62 -15.54 1.05 18.13
N LYS A 63 -14.76 0.07 18.64
CA LYS A 63 -14.89 -0.41 20.02
C LYS A 63 -14.64 0.69 21.05
N LYS A 64 -13.59 1.50 20.85
CA LYS A 64 -13.32 2.68 21.69
C LYS A 64 -14.43 3.73 21.59
N SER A 65 -14.94 3.99 20.39
CA SER A 65 -16.04 4.95 20.18
C SER A 65 -17.34 4.49 20.84
N LYS A 66 -17.65 3.19 20.79
CA LYS A 66 -18.82 2.60 21.47
C LYS A 66 -18.71 2.70 22.99
N GLN A 67 -17.55 2.39 23.56
CA GLN A 67 -17.29 2.58 24.99
C GLN A 67 -17.40 4.05 25.41
N PHE A 68 -16.87 4.98 24.60
CA PHE A 68 -17.02 6.41 24.87
C PHE A 68 -18.48 6.87 24.84
N LYS A 69 -19.27 6.40 23.87
CA LYS A 69 -20.71 6.68 23.78
C LYS A 69 -21.47 6.12 24.98
N GLU A 70 -21.20 4.87 25.38
CA GLU A 70 -21.85 4.25 26.55
C GLU A 70 -21.48 4.97 27.85
N ASN A 71 -20.22 5.38 28.01
CA ASN A 71 -19.78 6.16 29.17
C ASN A 71 -20.40 7.56 29.19
N ALA A 72 -20.49 8.24 28.05
CA ALA A 72 -21.15 9.54 27.93
C ALA A 72 -22.65 9.45 28.23
N LEU A 73 -23.35 8.41 27.73
CA LEU A 73 -24.77 8.17 28.01
C LEU A 73 -25.03 7.81 29.48
N LYS A 74 -24.12 7.05 30.12
CA LYS A 74 -24.15 6.79 31.57
C LYS A 74 -23.92 8.06 32.39
N ALA A 75 -22.96 8.90 31.99
CA ALA A 75 -22.68 10.18 32.65
C ALA A 75 -23.88 11.14 32.56
N GLN A 76 -24.63 11.10 31.45
CA GLN A 76 -25.86 11.88 31.25
C GLN A 76 -27.10 11.26 31.93
N ARG A 77 -26.99 10.10 32.62
CA ARG A 77 -28.10 9.34 33.25
C ARG A 77 -29.23 8.95 32.28
N LEU A 78 -28.96 8.93 30.98
CA LEU A 78 -29.95 8.62 29.94
C LEU A 78 -30.11 7.11 29.67
N MET A 79 -29.28 6.27 30.28
CA MET A 79 -29.48 4.82 30.26
C MET A 79 -30.33 4.39 31.47
N LYS A 80 -31.61 4.11 31.21
CA LYS A 80 -32.52 3.47 32.17
C LYS A 80 -32.14 1.99 32.29
N LYS A 81 -32.11 1.51 33.53
CA LYS A 81 -31.75 0.14 33.95
C LYS A 81 -32.57 -0.92 33.22
#